data_AF-A0A2N5CRW3-F1
#
_entry.id   AF-A0A2N5CRW3-F1
#
_cell.length_a   1.000
_cell.length_b   1.000
_cell.length_c   1.000
_cell.angle_alpha   90.00
_cell.angle_beta   90.00
_cell.angle_gamma   90.00
#
_symmetry.space_group_name_H-M   'P 1'
#
loop_
_entity.id
_entity.type
_entity.pdbx_description
1 polymer ?
#
loop_
_entity_poly.entity_id
_entity_poly.type
_entity_poly.pdbx_seq_one_letter_code
_entity_poly.pdbx_strand_id
1 'polypeptide(L)'
;MRLSTLALGLAIIVFGQAAQAGPAPDQAAPAQTGEAREPSVADVREAVRDIAFDPSRFFPSPLVKDRSILRITYTGDDYGWPVHAIAVAKGCVDDEKQPKDKCASRLRARMVRAPAPDGMARPRQRGVRLVGQLVERKATTPAQIRAALSQIKPEWVEADLRTCPGAAEVLKRSAEAVWVPEAVADPQPTDELNLVLHADIVKIEIQQYARLTTYRGWLAENSPAVWAQSLAAVLEPCWRAADVPAPWEAPTDR
;
A
#
# COMPACT_ATOMS: atom_id res chain seq x y z
N MET A 1 14.50 35.73 53.59
CA MET A 1 13.95 36.89 54.33
C MET A 1 13.62 37.98 53.31
N ARG A 2 12.37 38.47 53.33
CA ARG A 2 11.78 39.62 52.60
C ARG A 2 11.66 39.43 51.07
N LEU A 3 10.50 39.09 50.50
CA LEU A 3 9.20 39.79 50.34
C LEU A 3 9.29 41.11 49.59
N SER A 4 8.34 41.24 48.63
CA SER A 4 7.66 42.46 48.18
C SER A 4 8.09 43.06 46.85
N THR A 5 7.24 43.54 45.94
CA THR A 5 5.81 43.36 45.58
C THR A 5 5.58 44.27 44.36
N LEU A 6 4.63 43.91 43.48
CA LEU A 6 3.68 44.81 42.75
C LEU A 6 4.27 45.93 41.84
N ALA A 7 3.64 46.48 40.82
CA ALA A 7 2.29 46.51 40.26
C ALA A 7 2.44 47.22 38.88
N LEU A 8 1.77 46.79 37.81
CA LEU A 8 0.46 47.28 37.34
C LEU A 8 0.50 48.59 36.51
N GLY A 9 -0.16 48.54 35.34
CA GLY A 9 -0.65 49.70 34.58
C GLY A 9 0.05 49.89 33.23
N LEU A 10 -0.61 50.19 32.12
CA LEU A 10 -2.04 50.41 31.83
C LEU A 10 -2.17 50.40 30.30
N ALA A 11 -3.30 49.91 29.78
CA ALA A 11 -3.64 49.94 28.36
C ALA A 11 -3.97 51.35 27.87
N ILE A 12 -3.63 51.65 26.61
CA ILE A 12 -4.31 52.69 25.82
C ILE A 12 -4.81 52.03 24.53
N ILE A 13 -6.12 52.03 24.39
CA ILE A 13 -6.87 51.70 23.18
C ILE A 13 -6.98 52.98 22.36
N VAL A 14 -6.61 52.94 21.08
CA VAL A 14 -7.01 53.96 20.10
C VAL A 14 -7.78 53.27 18.98
N PHE A 15 -9.05 53.65 18.87
CA PHE A 15 -9.96 53.32 17.77
C PHE A 15 -9.52 54.05 16.49
N GLY A 16 -9.36 53.30 15.41
CA GLY A 16 -9.13 53.81 14.05
C GLY A 16 -10.18 53.24 13.09
N GLN A 17 -10.83 54.14 12.36
CA GLN A 17 -12.10 54.01 11.64
C GLN A 17 -12.20 52.89 10.59
N ALA A 18 -13.40 52.32 10.50
CA ALA A 18 -13.88 51.50 9.40
C ALA A 18 -14.05 52.32 8.12
N ALA A 19 -13.39 51.91 7.04
CA ALA A 19 -13.72 52.32 5.69
C ALA A 19 -14.60 51.24 5.04
N GLN A 20 -15.81 51.64 4.65
CA GLN A 20 -16.78 50.81 3.93
C GLN A 20 -16.24 50.49 2.53
N ALA A 21 -16.00 49.21 2.25
CA ALA A 21 -15.84 48.70 0.89
C ALA A 21 -17.23 48.26 0.38
N GLY A 22 -17.78 49.01 -0.57
CA GLY A 22 -18.98 48.59 -1.31
C GLY A 22 -18.70 47.37 -2.19
N PRO A 23 -19.73 46.59 -2.57
CA PRO A 23 -19.54 45.40 -3.38
C PRO A 23 -19.11 45.78 -4.80
N ALA A 24 -17.96 45.28 -5.23
CA ALA A 24 -17.56 45.33 -6.63
C ALA A 24 -18.51 44.45 -7.47
N PRO A 25 -18.87 44.86 -8.70
CA PRO A 25 -19.76 44.08 -9.56
C PRO A 25 -19.10 42.77 -9.97
N ASP A 26 -19.92 41.71 -10.00
CA ASP A 26 -19.62 40.36 -10.46
C ASP A 26 -18.86 40.37 -11.80
N GLN A 27 -17.54 40.21 -11.74
CA GLN A 27 -16.79 39.61 -12.83
C GLN A 27 -16.84 38.10 -12.62
N ALA A 28 -17.91 37.49 -13.15
CA ALA A 28 -17.93 36.06 -13.37
C ALA A 28 -16.73 35.70 -14.26
N ALA A 29 -15.69 35.14 -13.65
CA ALA A 29 -14.59 34.52 -14.38
C ALA A 29 -15.19 33.50 -15.35
N PRO A 30 -14.73 33.44 -16.61
CA PRO A 30 -15.23 32.44 -17.54
C PRO A 30 -14.96 31.07 -16.93
N ALA A 31 -16.03 30.31 -16.70
CA ALA A 31 -15.95 28.92 -16.33
C ALA A 31 -15.10 28.23 -17.41
N GLN A 32 -13.88 27.87 -17.06
CA GLN A 32 -13.08 26.97 -17.87
C GLN A 32 -13.90 25.69 -17.97
N THR A 33 -14.50 25.48 -19.13
CA THR A 33 -15.02 24.19 -19.53
C THR A 33 -13.81 23.27 -19.54
N GLY A 34 -13.62 22.53 -18.44
CA GLY A 34 -12.52 21.60 -18.30
C GLY A 34 -12.62 20.59 -19.41
N GLU A 35 -11.75 20.70 -20.42
CA GLU A 35 -11.55 19.64 -21.39
C GLU A 35 -11.27 18.36 -20.61
N ALA A 36 -12.01 17.29 -20.94
CA ALA A 36 -11.81 15.99 -20.31
C ALA A 36 -10.38 15.54 -20.61
N ARG A 37 -9.50 15.66 -19.60
CA ARG A 37 -8.10 15.24 -19.70
C ARG A 37 -8.05 13.75 -20.01
N GLU A 38 -7.32 13.38 -21.05
CA GLU A 38 -7.05 11.97 -21.34
C GLU A 38 -6.28 11.33 -20.16
N PRO A 39 -6.67 10.13 -19.70
CA PRO A 39 -5.97 9.43 -18.64
C PRO A 39 -4.52 9.15 -19.03
N SER A 40 -3.59 9.58 -18.19
CA SER A 40 -2.16 9.33 -18.36
C SER A 40 -1.76 7.91 -17.94
N VAL A 41 -0.56 7.48 -18.31
CA VAL A 41 0.02 6.20 -17.84
C VAL A 41 0.07 6.14 -16.30
N ALA A 42 0.31 7.28 -15.65
CA ALA A 42 0.33 7.38 -14.19
C ALA A 42 -1.06 7.10 -13.60
N ASP A 43 -2.12 7.63 -14.21
CA ASP A 43 -3.51 7.43 -13.77
C ASP A 43 -3.92 5.96 -13.91
N VAL A 44 -3.57 5.30 -15.02
CA VAL A 44 -3.82 3.86 -15.22
C VAL A 44 -3.05 3.02 -14.19
N ARG A 45 -1.78 3.36 -13.93
CA ARG A 45 -0.95 2.66 -12.94
C ARG A 45 -1.54 2.76 -11.54
N GLU A 46 -1.98 3.94 -11.13
CA GLU A 46 -2.64 4.16 -9.83
C GLU A 46 -3.95 3.37 -9.74
N ALA A 47 -4.82 3.47 -10.75
CA ALA A 47 -6.07 2.72 -10.79
C ALA A 47 -5.85 1.20 -10.71
N VAL A 48 -4.83 0.66 -11.39
CA VAL A 48 -4.49 -0.77 -11.31
C VAL A 48 -4.01 -1.17 -9.93
N ARG A 49 -3.22 -0.30 -9.28
CA ARG A 49 -2.79 -0.53 -7.90
C ARG A 49 -3.99 -0.64 -6.98
N ASP A 50 -4.92 0.31 -7.05
CA ASP A 50 -6.10 0.33 -6.19
C ASP A 50 -7.08 -0.82 -6.49
N ILE A 51 -7.26 -1.15 -7.77
CA ILE A 51 -8.17 -2.21 -8.18
C ILE A 51 -7.64 -3.61 -7.83
N ALA A 52 -6.36 -3.87 -8.07
CA ALA A 52 -5.81 -5.24 -8.07
C ALA A 52 -4.65 -5.47 -7.10
N PHE A 53 -3.82 -4.47 -6.83
CA PHE A 53 -2.62 -4.63 -6.00
C PHE A 53 -2.74 -3.95 -4.64
N ASP A 54 -3.95 -3.51 -4.25
CA ASP A 54 -4.24 -3.08 -2.90
C ASP A 54 -4.51 -4.34 -2.04
N PRO A 55 -3.55 -4.73 -1.18
CA PRO A 55 -3.71 -5.90 -0.31
C PRO A 55 -4.89 -5.75 0.65
N SER A 56 -5.43 -4.54 0.82
CA SER A 56 -6.59 -4.33 1.68
C SER A 56 -7.84 -5.07 1.20
N ARG A 57 -7.88 -5.37 -0.11
CA ARG A 57 -9.02 -5.97 -0.81
C ARG A 57 -8.96 -7.50 -0.85
N PHE A 58 -7.91 -8.10 -0.29
CA PHE A 58 -7.63 -9.54 -0.47
C PHE A 58 -8.40 -10.43 0.50
N PHE A 59 -8.81 -9.89 1.63
CA PHE A 59 -9.60 -10.58 2.65
C PHE A 59 -10.86 -9.78 3.02
N PRO A 60 -11.79 -9.57 2.07
CA PRO A 60 -13.01 -8.84 2.34
C PRO A 60 -13.90 -9.63 3.30
N SER A 61 -14.66 -8.90 4.13
CA SER A 61 -15.67 -9.47 5.03
C SER A 61 -16.94 -8.62 5.03
N PRO A 62 -18.16 -9.19 5.20
CA PRO A 62 -19.38 -8.40 5.32
C PRO A 62 -19.36 -7.40 6.49
N LEU A 63 -18.58 -7.68 7.54
CA LEU A 63 -18.55 -6.87 8.76
C LEU A 63 -17.26 -6.06 8.93
N VAL A 64 -16.19 -6.40 8.20
CA VAL A 64 -14.89 -5.75 8.32
C VAL A 64 -14.33 -5.51 6.92
N LYS A 65 -13.94 -4.27 6.63
CA LYS A 65 -13.41 -3.90 5.31
C LYS A 65 -12.18 -4.72 4.91
N ASP A 66 -11.31 -5.01 5.88
CA ASP A 66 -10.10 -5.80 5.69
C ASP A 66 -9.81 -6.60 6.98
N ARG A 67 -9.52 -7.90 6.83
CA ARG A 67 -9.10 -8.80 7.92
C ARG A 67 -7.59 -9.11 7.93
N SER A 68 -6.83 -8.48 7.05
CA SER A 68 -5.39 -8.64 6.93
C SER A 68 -4.68 -8.09 8.16
N ILE A 69 -3.84 -8.91 8.77
CA ILE A 69 -2.95 -8.52 9.86
C ILE A 69 -1.57 -8.09 9.35
N LEU A 70 -1.25 -8.44 8.10
CA LEU A 70 -0.02 -8.04 7.42
C LEU A 70 -0.37 -7.75 5.96
N ARG A 71 0.17 -6.64 5.45
CA ARG A 71 0.09 -6.24 4.04
C ARG A 71 1.48 -5.89 3.55
N ILE A 72 1.83 -6.37 2.36
CA ILE A 72 3.09 -6.12 1.69
C ILE A 72 2.75 -5.67 0.27
N THR A 73 3.31 -4.55 -0.17
CA THR A 73 3.21 -4.09 -1.56
C THR A 73 4.60 -3.86 -2.09
N TYR A 74 4.96 -4.51 -3.18
CA TYR A 74 6.19 -4.25 -3.92
C TYR A 74 5.85 -3.49 -5.20
N THR A 75 6.30 -2.24 -5.26
CA THR A 75 5.93 -1.30 -6.33
C THR A 75 7.05 -1.04 -7.34
N GLY A 76 8.00 -1.96 -7.53
CA GLY A 76 9.15 -1.71 -8.40
C GLY A 76 9.89 -0.45 -7.96
N ASP A 77 10.42 0.34 -8.88
CA ASP A 77 11.18 1.56 -8.60
C ASP A 77 10.31 2.73 -8.08
N ASP A 78 10.89 3.93 -8.05
CA ASP A 78 10.25 5.19 -7.63
C ASP A 78 9.05 5.60 -8.49
N TYR A 79 8.85 4.98 -9.66
CA TYR A 79 7.64 5.16 -10.46
C TYR A 79 6.45 4.34 -9.93
N GLY A 80 6.64 3.41 -9.00
CA GLY A 80 5.51 2.73 -8.34
C GLY A 80 4.78 1.70 -9.22
N TRP A 81 5.49 0.96 -10.06
CA TRP A 81 4.95 -0.12 -10.89
C TRP A 81 4.40 -1.29 -10.06
N PRO A 82 3.17 -1.79 -10.28
CA PRO A 82 2.63 -2.90 -9.50
C PRO A 82 3.33 -4.22 -9.82
N VAL A 83 4.23 -4.69 -8.95
CA VAL A 83 4.97 -5.96 -9.16
C VAL A 83 4.22 -7.11 -8.50
N HIS A 84 4.05 -7.03 -7.18
CA HIS A 84 3.17 -7.93 -6.44
C HIS A 84 2.69 -7.27 -5.15
N ALA A 85 1.58 -7.77 -4.63
CA ALA A 85 1.10 -7.44 -3.30
C ALA A 85 0.71 -8.73 -2.58
N ILE A 86 0.98 -8.81 -1.28
CA ILE A 86 0.66 -9.93 -0.42
C ILE A 86 -0.15 -9.39 0.76
N ALA A 87 -1.23 -10.08 1.10
CA ALA A 87 -1.93 -9.89 2.35
C ALA A 87 -1.88 -11.19 3.16
N VAL A 88 -1.87 -11.09 4.48
CA VAL A 88 -1.99 -12.24 5.38
C VAL A 88 -3.11 -11.98 6.37
N ALA A 89 -4.05 -12.92 6.48
CA ALA A 89 -5.13 -12.88 7.45
C ALA A 89 -5.04 -14.08 8.41
N LYS A 90 -5.52 -13.85 9.63
CA LYS A 90 -5.68 -14.89 10.67
C LYS A 90 -7.15 -15.23 10.82
N GLY A 91 -7.46 -16.51 11.06
CA GLY A 91 -8.83 -16.95 11.32
C GLY A 91 -9.55 -17.49 10.08
N CYS A 92 -10.88 -17.66 10.17
CA CYS A 92 -11.68 -17.90 8.97
C CYS A 92 -11.69 -16.62 8.13
N VAL A 93 -11.58 -16.79 6.82
CA VAL A 93 -12.05 -15.83 5.84
C VAL A 93 -13.48 -16.24 5.48
N ASP A 94 -14.38 -15.30 5.22
CA ASP A 94 -15.80 -15.61 5.03
C ASP A 94 -16.03 -16.57 3.83
N ASP A 95 -17.14 -17.29 3.85
CA ASP A 95 -17.54 -18.36 2.89
C ASP A 95 -16.72 -19.68 2.93
N GLU A 96 -15.74 -19.81 3.83
CA GLU A 96 -15.13 -21.11 4.12
C GLU A 96 -16.11 -21.99 4.93
N LYS A 97 -16.61 -23.09 4.33
CA LYS A 97 -17.42 -24.13 5.01
C LYS A 97 -16.59 -24.95 6.02
N GLN A 98 -15.84 -24.27 6.89
CA GLN A 98 -14.94 -24.89 7.85
C GLN A 98 -15.50 -24.79 9.28
N PRO A 99 -15.39 -25.86 10.09
CA PRO A 99 -15.73 -25.80 11.51
C PRO A 99 -14.95 -24.68 12.24
N LYS A 100 -15.64 -23.89 13.07
CA LYS A 100 -15.09 -22.69 13.76
C LYS A 100 -13.86 -22.99 14.61
N ASP A 101 -13.78 -24.18 15.19
CA ASP A 101 -12.68 -24.71 16.00
C ASP A 101 -11.37 -24.88 15.20
N LYS A 102 -11.46 -25.17 13.89
CA LYS A 102 -10.28 -25.24 13.01
C LYS A 102 -9.85 -23.87 12.46
N CYS A 103 -10.71 -22.87 12.56
CA CYS A 103 -10.44 -21.56 11.96
C CYS A 103 -9.51 -20.65 12.76
N ALA A 104 -9.65 -20.59 14.09
CA ALA A 104 -8.94 -19.60 14.92
C ALA A 104 -7.40 -19.65 14.79
N SER A 105 -6.90 -20.80 14.34
CA SER A 105 -5.48 -21.10 14.22
C SER A 105 -4.94 -20.99 12.79
N ARG A 106 -5.77 -20.68 11.78
CA ARG A 106 -5.31 -20.55 10.38
C ARG A 106 -4.56 -19.24 10.15
N LEU A 107 -3.55 -19.30 9.28
CA LEU A 107 -2.81 -18.14 8.82
C LEU A 107 -2.63 -18.22 7.30
N ARG A 108 -3.37 -17.41 6.57
CA ARG A 108 -3.54 -17.54 5.12
C ARG A 108 -2.93 -16.32 4.44
N ALA A 109 -2.11 -16.55 3.43
CA ALA A 109 -1.63 -15.49 2.56
C ALA A 109 -2.34 -15.55 1.22
N ARG A 110 -2.60 -14.37 0.65
CA ARG A 110 -3.04 -14.19 -0.73
C ARG A 110 -2.11 -13.21 -1.41
N MET A 111 -1.79 -13.48 -2.67
CA MET A 111 -0.90 -12.65 -3.47
C MET A 111 -1.53 -12.36 -4.83
N VAL A 112 -1.47 -11.10 -5.24
CA VAL A 112 -1.55 -10.73 -6.67
C VAL A 112 -0.14 -10.47 -7.16
N ARG A 113 0.24 -11.07 -8.28
CA ARG A 113 1.53 -10.84 -8.95
C ARG A 113 1.32 -10.54 -10.43
N ALA A 114 1.92 -9.45 -10.91
CA ALA A 114 1.86 -9.10 -12.32
C ALA A 114 2.52 -10.20 -13.17
N PRO A 115 2.02 -10.58 -14.35
CA PRO A 115 2.57 -11.69 -15.13
C PRO A 115 4.05 -11.50 -15.51
N ALA A 116 4.84 -12.59 -15.53
CA ALA A 116 6.16 -12.59 -16.16
C ALA A 116 6.15 -13.30 -17.52
N PRO A 117 6.79 -12.72 -18.55
CA PRO A 117 7.37 -13.52 -19.62
C PRO A 117 8.52 -14.39 -19.12
N ASP A 118 8.75 -15.49 -19.85
CA ASP A 118 9.95 -16.30 -19.72
C ASP A 118 11.22 -15.45 -19.89
N GLY A 119 12.25 -15.76 -19.10
CA GLY A 119 13.57 -15.11 -19.20
C GLY A 119 13.64 -13.66 -18.69
N MET A 120 12.65 -13.18 -17.93
CA MET A 120 12.68 -11.83 -17.36
C MET A 120 13.81 -11.66 -16.34
N ALA A 121 14.67 -10.65 -16.57
CA ALA A 121 15.84 -10.39 -15.74
C ALA A 121 15.54 -9.60 -14.45
N ARG A 122 14.50 -8.74 -14.44
CA ARG A 122 14.17 -7.87 -13.29
C ARG A 122 12.69 -7.93 -12.93
N PRO A 123 12.32 -8.20 -11.66
CA PRO A 123 10.91 -8.29 -11.22
C PRO A 123 10.06 -7.07 -11.60
N ARG A 124 10.62 -5.86 -11.53
CA ARG A 124 9.90 -4.61 -11.84
C ARG A 124 9.35 -4.52 -13.26
N GLN A 125 9.96 -5.21 -14.23
CA GLN A 125 9.48 -5.21 -15.61
C GLN A 125 8.09 -5.86 -15.74
N ARG A 126 7.68 -6.71 -14.79
CA ARG A 126 6.31 -7.26 -14.72
C ARG A 126 5.26 -6.14 -14.64
N GLY A 127 5.46 -5.19 -13.73
CA GLY A 127 4.51 -4.09 -13.49
C GLY A 127 4.46 -3.09 -14.65
N VAL A 128 5.63 -2.74 -15.21
CA VAL A 128 5.72 -1.88 -16.41
C VAL A 128 4.92 -2.50 -17.56
N ARG A 129 5.14 -3.79 -17.82
CA ARG A 129 4.49 -4.50 -18.93
C ARG A 129 2.98 -4.63 -18.71
N LEU A 130 2.55 -4.93 -17.49
CA LEU A 130 1.12 -5.00 -17.15
C LEU A 130 0.42 -3.67 -17.47
N VAL A 131 0.98 -2.55 -17.00
CA VAL A 131 0.40 -1.23 -17.27
C VAL A 131 0.48 -0.89 -18.76
N GLY A 132 1.59 -1.20 -19.43
CA GLY A 132 1.73 -1.02 -20.87
C GLY A 132 0.63 -1.74 -21.67
N GLN A 133 0.35 -3.01 -21.34
CA GLN A 133 -0.74 -3.77 -21.98
C GLN A 133 -2.12 -3.16 -21.75
N LEU A 134 -2.37 -2.58 -20.57
CA LEU A 134 -3.65 -1.91 -20.28
C LEU A 134 -3.79 -0.63 -21.10
N VAL A 135 -2.72 0.16 -21.23
CA VAL A 135 -2.69 1.37 -22.05
C VAL A 135 -2.86 1.04 -23.54
N GLU A 136 -2.16 0.02 -24.04
CA GLU A 136 -2.30 -0.47 -25.43
C GLU A 136 -3.74 -0.91 -25.75
N ARG A 137 -4.43 -1.51 -24.76
CA ARG A 137 -5.84 -1.91 -24.86
C ARG A 137 -6.83 -0.76 -24.65
N LYS A 138 -6.35 0.47 -24.43
CA LYS A 138 -7.15 1.64 -24.07
C LYS A 138 -8.02 1.41 -22.84
N ALA A 139 -7.55 0.58 -21.90
CA ALA A 139 -8.23 0.31 -20.64
C ALA A 139 -7.88 1.41 -19.63
N THR A 140 -8.61 2.52 -19.69
CA THR A 140 -8.30 3.74 -18.92
C THR A 140 -9.32 4.06 -17.82
N THR A 141 -10.49 3.43 -17.85
CA THR A 141 -11.50 3.53 -16.78
C THR A 141 -11.46 2.30 -15.86
N PRO A 142 -11.92 2.41 -14.60
CA PRO A 142 -11.95 1.27 -13.68
C PRO A 142 -12.65 0.03 -14.24
N ALA A 143 -13.77 0.19 -14.94
CA ALA A 143 -14.50 -0.93 -15.55
C ALA A 143 -13.70 -1.61 -16.67
N GLN A 144 -13.07 -0.82 -17.55
CA GLN A 144 -12.22 -1.36 -18.62
C GLN A 144 -10.96 -2.02 -18.05
N ILE A 145 -10.35 -1.44 -17.01
CA ILE A 145 -9.19 -2.01 -16.33
C ILE A 145 -9.56 -3.38 -15.75
N ARG A 146 -10.68 -3.50 -15.04
CA ARG A 146 -11.16 -4.80 -14.51
C ARG A 146 -11.35 -5.82 -15.61
N ALA A 147 -12.05 -5.46 -16.69
CA ALA A 147 -12.29 -6.35 -17.82
C ALA A 147 -10.98 -6.80 -18.49
N ALA A 148 -10.01 -5.89 -18.64
CA ALA A 148 -8.71 -6.21 -19.21
C ALA A 148 -7.86 -7.08 -18.27
N LEU A 149 -7.90 -6.85 -16.95
CA LEU A 149 -7.21 -7.68 -15.96
C LEU A 149 -7.72 -9.14 -15.97
N SER A 150 -9.03 -9.35 -16.13
CA SER A 150 -9.60 -10.70 -16.31
C SER A 150 -9.07 -11.41 -17.57
N GLN A 151 -8.64 -10.68 -18.60
CA GLN A 151 -8.03 -11.24 -19.81
C GLN A 151 -6.52 -11.43 -19.67
N ILE A 152 -5.81 -10.46 -19.08
CA ILE A 152 -4.35 -10.50 -18.87
C ILE A 152 -3.98 -11.57 -17.84
N LYS A 153 -4.88 -11.88 -16.90
CA LYS A 153 -4.72 -12.89 -15.85
C LYS A 153 -3.46 -12.68 -15.01
N PRO A 154 -3.34 -11.58 -14.25
CA PRO A 154 -2.38 -11.53 -13.14
C PRO A 154 -2.54 -12.75 -12.25
N GLU A 155 -1.44 -13.21 -11.69
CA GLU A 155 -1.44 -14.40 -10.84
C GLU A 155 -2.17 -14.07 -9.54
N TRP A 156 -3.29 -14.74 -9.29
CA TRP A 156 -4.04 -14.66 -8.04
C TRP A 156 -3.91 -15.99 -7.29
N VAL A 157 -3.08 -15.98 -6.26
CA VAL A 157 -2.63 -17.20 -5.57
C VAL A 157 -2.81 -17.09 -4.07
N GLU A 158 -2.92 -18.23 -3.41
CA GLU A 158 -3.00 -18.34 -1.96
C GLU A 158 -2.04 -19.41 -1.41
N ALA A 159 -1.66 -19.25 -0.15
CA ALA A 159 -0.87 -20.22 0.60
C ALA A 159 -1.33 -20.26 2.06
N ASP A 160 -1.11 -21.40 2.73
CA ASP A 160 -1.27 -21.53 4.17
C ASP A 160 0.11 -21.48 4.84
N LEU A 161 0.36 -20.42 5.62
CA LEU A 161 1.65 -20.16 6.25
C LEU A 161 2.02 -21.23 7.28
N ARG A 162 1.04 -21.99 7.79
CA ARG A 162 1.31 -23.03 8.79
C ARG A 162 1.78 -24.33 8.18
N THR A 163 1.35 -24.63 6.96
CA THR A 163 1.76 -25.84 6.25
C THR A 163 2.91 -25.58 5.29
N CYS A 164 3.20 -24.32 4.97
CA CYS A 164 4.33 -23.94 4.14
C CYS A 164 5.65 -24.04 4.94
N PRO A 165 6.61 -24.90 4.52
CA PRO A 165 7.87 -25.08 5.25
C PRO A 165 8.64 -23.77 5.44
N GLY A 166 9.04 -23.45 6.66
CA GLY A 166 9.86 -22.27 6.99
C GLY A 166 9.10 -20.94 7.03
N ALA A 167 7.84 -20.88 6.60
CA ALA A 167 7.09 -19.62 6.55
C ALA A 167 6.81 -19.04 7.94
N ALA A 168 6.52 -19.89 8.93
CA ALA A 168 6.29 -19.46 10.31
C ALA A 168 7.57 -18.90 10.96
N GLU A 169 8.72 -19.50 10.68
CA GLU A 169 10.05 -19.04 11.13
C GLU A 169 10.36 -17.67 10.54
N VAL A 170 10.20 -17.50 9.22
CA VAL A 170 10.42 -16.20 8.56
C VAL A 170 9.46 -15.13 9.11
N LEU A 171 8.20 -15.49 9.34
CA LEU A 171 7.23 -14.54 9.91
C LEU A 171 7.66 -14.05 11.31
N LYS A 172 8.13 -14.95 12.20
CA LYS A 172 8.60 -14.59 13.55
C LYS A 172 9.77 -13.60 13.51
N ARG A 173 10.64 -13.71 12.50
CA ARG A 173 11.80 -12.83 12.31
C ARG A 173 11.43 -11.39 11.94
N SER A 174 10.15 -11.06 11.77
CA SER A 174 9.72 -9.66 11.60
C SER A 174 10.10 -8.78 12.80
N ALA A 175 10.25 -9.37 13.98
CA ALA A 175 10.67 -8.68 15.20
C ALA A 175 12.18 -8.34 15.22
N GLU A 176 12.96 -8.99 14.35
CA GLU A 176 14.41 -8.73 14.20
C GLU A 176 14.70 -7.61 13.19
N ALA A 177 13.70 -7.22 12.39
CA ALA A 177 13.85 -6.19 11.36
C ALA A 177 13.98 -4.79 11.98
N VAL A 178 14.85 -3.97 11.38
CA VAL A 178 15.09 -2.59 11.81
C VAL A 178 14.05 -1.66 11.18
N TRP A 179 12.95 -1.41 11.91
CA TRP A 179 11.82 -0.60 11.42
C TRP A 179 12.10 0.90 11.31
N VAL A 180 13.04 1.40 12.11
CA VAL A 180 13.55 2.77 12.06
C VAL A 180 15.07 2.69 11.89
N PRO A 181 15.64 3.19 10.77
CA PRO A 181 17.08 3.18 10.58
C PRO A 181 17.82 3.92 11.71
N GLU A 182 18.97 3.41 12.13
CA GLU A 182 19.77 4.00 13.21
C GLU A 182 20.14 5.46 12.92
N ALA A 183 20.59 5.77 11.71
CA ALA A 183 20.90 7.14 11.27
C ALA A 183 19.70 8.12 11.36
N VAL A 184 18.46 7.62 11.46
CA VAL A 184 17.27 8.46 11.70
C VAL A 184 16.96 8.57 13.20
N ALA A 185 17.17 7.49 13.95
CA ALA A 185 16.89 7.44 15.38
C ALA A 185 17.97 8.15 16.22
N ASP A 186 19.24 8.06 15.82
CA ASP A 186 20.41 8.66 16.47
C ASP A 186 21.48 9.05 15.43
N PRO A 187 21.26 10.15 14.68
CA PRO A 187 22.15 10.56 13.59
C PRO A 187 23.56 10.90 14.09
N GLN A 188 24.57 10.22 13.56
CA GLN A 188 25.98 10.52 13.82
C GLN A 188 26.58 11.40 12.72
N PRO A 189 27.56 12.28 13.04
CA PRO A 189 28.23 13.11 12.03
C PRO A 189 28.95 12.33 10.93
N THR A 190 29.24 11.05 11.18
CA THR A 190 29.91 10.13 10.25
C THR A 190 28.96 9.32 9.39
N ASP A 191 27.65 9.47 9.57
CA ASP A 191 26.66 8.71 8.80
C ASP A 191 26.75 9.07 7.32
N GLU A 192 27.07 8.08 6.48
CA GLU A 192 27.13 8.27 5.04
C GLU A 192 25.73 8.45 4.45
N LEU A 193 25.52 9.58 3.75
CA LEU A 193 24.33 9.81 2.95
C LEU A 193 24.38 8.95 1.68
N ASN A 194 23.85 7.73 1.78
CA ASN A 194 23.71 6.84 0.64
C ASN A 194 22.46 7.21 -0.18
N LEU A 195 22.66 7.87 -1.33
CA LEU A 195 21.60 8.16 -2.29
C LEU A 195 21.39 6.96 -3.22
N VAL A 196 20.28 6.24 -3.04
CA VAL A 196 19.89 5.14 -3.92
C VAL A 196 18.83 5.62 -4.91
N LEU A 197 19.23 5.77 -6.17
CA LEU A 197 18.35 6.20 -7.25
C LEU A 197 17.58 5.02 -7.85
N HIS A 198 16.29 5.23 -8.15
CA HIS A 198 15.40 4.23 -8.76
C HIS A 198 15.39 2.89 -8.01
N ALA A 199 15.50 2.97 -6.69
CA ALA A 199 15.46 1.82 -5.81
C ALA A 199 14.07 1.20 -5.82
N ASP A 200 14.03 -0.12 -5.77
CA ASP A 200 12.80 -0.86 -5.64
C ASP A 200 12.16 -0.58 -4.26
N ILE A 201 10.88 -0.24 -4.22
CA ILE A 201 10.14 0.17 -3.03
C ILE A 201 9.19 -0.95 -2.57
N VAL A 202 9.35 -1.32 -1.31
CA VAL A 202 8.47 -2.22 -0.58
C VAL A 202 7.76 -1.43 0.51
N LYS A 203 6.44 -1.49 0.52
CA LYS A 203 5.58 -1.00 1.60
C LYS A 203 5.11 -2.19 2.44
N ILE A 204 5.18 -2.07 3.75
CA ILE A 204 4.75 -3.09 4.70
C ILE A 204 3.87 -2.43 5.73
N GLU A 205 2.74 -3.06 6.05
CA GLU A 205 1.85 -2.68 7.13
C GLU A 205 1.57 -3.90 8.00
N ILE A 206 1.80 -3.78 9.31
CA ILE A 206 1.45 -4.80 10.29
C ILE A 206 0.38 -4.22 11.21
N GLN A 207 -0.78 -4.87 11.24
CA GLN A 207 -1.87 -4.55 12.14
C GLN A 207 -1.89 -5.57 13.29
N GLN A 208 -1.62 -5.10 14.50
CA GLN A 208 -1.71 -5.91 15.70
C GLN A 208 -2.53 -5.18 16.76
N TYR A 209 -3.74 -5.66 17.03
CA TYR A 209 -4.72 -4.99 17.90
C TYR A 209 -4.91 -3.52 17.46
N ALA A 210 -4.63 -2.56 18.36
CA ALA A 210 -4.73 -1.12 18.10
C ALA A 210 -3.44 -0.48 17.54
N ARG A 211 -2.42 -1.28 17.21
CA ARG A 211 -1.15 -0.80 16.66
C ARG A 211 -1.07 -1.07 15.17
N LEU A 212 -0.72 -0.04 14.41
CA LEU A 212 -0.34 -0.11 13.02
C LEU A 212 1.13 0.27 12.90
N THR A 213 1.96 -0.66 12.42
CA THR A 213 3.37 -0.41 12.10
C THR A 213 3.52 -0.38 10.60
N THR A 214 4.09 0.70 10.07
CA THR A 214 4.25 0.90 8.63
C THR A 214 5.71 1.13 8.30
N TYR A 215 6.19 0.46 7.25
CA TYR A 215 7.47 0.71 6.62
C TYR A 215 7.25 0.99 5.14
N ARG A 216 8.01 1.94 4.57
CA ARG A 216 8.10 2.16 3.13
C ARG A 216 9.54 2.51 2.79
N GLY A 217 10.21 1.65 2.04
CA GLY A 217 11.61 1.84 1.71
C GLY A 217 12.11 0.75 0.77
N TRP A 218 13.41 0.72 0.55
CA TRP A 218 14.09 -0.18 -0.37
C TRP A 218 14.74 -1.37 0.36
N LEU A 219 15.29 -2.31 -0.40
CA LEU A 219 15.96 -3.51 0.11
C LEU A 219 17.33 -3.19 0.75
N ALA A 220 17.31 -2.45 1.85
CA ALA A 220 18.49 -2.20 2.68
C ALA A 220 18.76 -3.37 3.64
N GLU A 221 20.01 -3.57 4.04
CA GLU A 221 20.39 -4.62 5.00
C GLU A 221 19.56 -4.53 6.29
N ASN A 222 19.11 -5.68 6.81
CA ASN A 222 18.29 -5.81 8.02
C ASN A 222 16.96 -5.04 8.02
N SER A 223 16.55 -4.47 6.88
CA SER A 223 15.31 -3.72 6.75
C SER A 223 14.07 -4.64 6.71
N PRO A 224 12.89 -4.10 7.06
CA PRO A 224 11.62 -4.77 6.83
C PRO A 224 11.42 -5.22 5.37
N ALA A 225 11.96 -4.48 4.38
CA ALA A 225 11.87 -4.87 2.97
C ALA A 225 12.57 -6.21 2.69
N VAL A 226 13.77 -6.43 3.24
CA VAL A 226 14.51 -7.70 3.10
C VAL A 226 13.77 -8.85 3.78
N TRP A 227 13.19 -8.59 4.94
CA TRP A 227 12.32 -9.55 5.61
C TRP A 227 11.10 -9.91 4.75
N ALA A 228 10.41 -8.91 4.18
CA ALA A 228 9.24 -9.13 3.33
C ALA A 228 9.59 -9.89 2.05
N GLN A 229 10.76 -9.62 1.45
CA GLN A 229 11.27 -10.40 0.32
C GLN A 229 11.54 -11.86 0.71
N SER A 230 12.13 -12.09 1.88
CA SER A 230 12.35 -13.44 2.41
C SER A 230 11.04 -14.19 2.64
N LEU A 231 10.01 -13.49 3.14
CA LEU A 231 8.67 -14.05 3.31
C LEU A 231 8.02 -14.40 1.97
N ALA A 232 8.14 -13.53 0.96
CA ALA A 232 7.65 -13.84 -0.38
C ALA A 232 8.36 -15.07 -0.97
N ALA A 233 9.69 -15.13 -0.85
CA ALA A 233 10.52 -16.22 -1.37
C ALA A 233 10.21 -17.57 -0.71
N VAL A 234 10.04 -17.62 0.62
CA VAL A 234 9.72 -18.89 1.32
C VAL A 234 8.32 -19.41 0.98
N LEU A 235 7.42 -18.53 0.54
CA LEU A 235 6.06 -18.91 0.14
C LEU A 235 5.97 -19.39 -1.32
N GLU A 236 6.96 -19.12 -2.17
CA GLU A 236 6.95 -19.51 -3.59
C GLU A 236 6.56 -20.97 -3.86
N PRO A 237 7.14 -21.99 -3.19
CA PRO A 237 6.77 -23.39 -3.46
C PRO A 237 5.36 -23.76 -2.97
N CYS A 238 4.71 -22.89 -2.18
CA CYS A 238 3.43 -23.13 -1.53
C CYS A 238 2.26 -22.42 -2.22
N TRP A 239 2.54 -21.53 -3.17
CA TRP A 239 1.49 -20.83 -3.91
C TRP A 239 0.68 -21.81 -4.75
N ARG A 240 -0.65 -21.71 -4.62
CA ARG A 240 -1.63 -22.36 -5.49
C ARG A 240 -2.64 -21.33 -5.95
N ALA A 241 -3.36 -21.62 -7.03
CA ALA A 241 -4.48 -20.78 -7.44
C ALA A 241 -5.45 -20.57 -6.26
N ALA A 242 -5.88 -19.33 -6.05
CA ALA A 242 -6.81 -18.99 -4.97
C ALA A 242 -8.24 -19.43 -5.33
N ASP A 243 -8.93 -20.03 -4.36
CA ASP A 243 -10.31 -20.54 -4.55
C ASP A 243 -11.39 -19.44 -4.43
N VAL A 244 -10.97 -18.18 -4.30
CA VAL A 244 -11.88 -17.01 -4.15
C VAL A 244 -11.74 -16.05 -5.33
N PRO A 245 -12.77 -15.24 -5.62
CA PRO A 245 -12.68 -14.23 -6.67
C PRO A 245 -11.49 -13.30 -6.50
N ALA A 246 -10.89 -12.90 -7.60
CA ALA A 246 -9.79 -11.95 -7.60
C ALA A 246 -10.29 -10.53 -7.25
N PRO A 247 -9.43 -9.63 -6.73
CA PRO A 247 -9.86 -8.29 -6.30
C PRO A 247 -10.41 -7.41 -7.44
N TRP A 248 -10.01 -7.67 -8.69
CA TRP A 248 -10.56 -6.99 -9.87
C TRP A 248 -11.94 -7.50 -10.29
N GLU A 249 -12.36 -8.67 -9.81
CA GLU A 249 -13.68 -9.27 -10.11
C GLU A 249 -14.75 -8.88 -9.08
N ALA A 250 -14.34 -8.37 -7.91
CA ALA A 250 -15.27 -7.93 -6.87
C ALA A 250 -16.08 -6.70 -7.32
N PRO A 251 -17.41 -6.65 -7.02
CA PRO A 251 -18.24 -5.47 -7.27
C PRO A 251 -17.65 -4.23 -6.58
N THR A 252 -17.79 -3.07 -7.23
CA THR A 252 -17.24 -1.79 -6.75
C THR A 252 -17.88 -1.26 -5.46
N ASP A 253 -19.00 -1.84 -5.04
CA ASP A 253 -19.80 -1.36 -3.92
C ASP A 253 -19.79 -2.38 -2.77
N ARG A 254 -18.81 -2.28 -1.87
CA ARG A 254 -18.88 -2.79 -0.49
C ARG A 254 -18.24 -1.81 0.47
#